data_AF-A0A392S8R2-F1
#
_entry.id   AF-A0A392S8R2-F1
#
_cell.length_a   1.000
_cell.length_b   1.000
_cell.length_c   1.000
_cell.angle_alpha   90.00
_cell.angle_beta   90.00
_cell.angle_gamma   90.00
#
_symmetry.space_group_name_H-M   'P 1'
#
loop_
_entity.id
_entity.type
_entity.pdbx_description
1 polymer ?
#
loop_
_entity_poly.entity_id
_entity_poly.type
_entity_poly.pdbx_seq_one_letter_code
_entity_poly.pdbx_strand_id
1 'polypeptide(L)' 'LDARLTKKEHKEEKQKDKEPGTEKIYRPIPDGDFKIIPLGQDPTKGIKIGTGLSDLVRKQLEACSKQNAELFAWSAP' A
#
# COMPACT_ATOMS: atom_id res chain seq x y z
N LEU A 1 1.62 -8.71 25.24
CA LEU A 1 1.54 -8.78 23.76
C LEU A 1 0.76 -7.56 23.31
N ASP A 2 1.42 -6.40 23.26
CA ASP A 2 0.80 -5.15 22.81
C ASP A 2 1.60 -4.62 21.62
N ALA A 3 1.34 -5.21 20.45
CA ALA A 3 1.83 -4.69 19.19
C ALA A 3 0.99 -3.47 18.82
N ARG A 4 1.36 -2.31 19.36
CA ARG A 4 0.83 -1.01 18.96
C ARG A 4 1.10 -0.83 17.47
N LEU A 5 0.08 -1.06 16.66
CA LEU A 5 0.11 -0.87 15.20
C LEU A 5 0.03 0.64 14.91
N THR A 6 1.10 1.37 15.22
CA THR A 6 1.29 2.71 14.69
C THR A 6 1.53 2.58 13.20
N LYS A 7 0.49 2.82 12.41
CA LYS A 7 0.58 3.16 10.98
C LYS A 7 1.45 4.42 10.88
N LYS A 8 2.77 4.24 10.84
CA LYS A 8 3.67 5.28 10.36
C LYS A 8 3.51 5.28 8.85
N GLU A 9 2.61 6.13 8.36
CA GLU A 9 2.84 6.80 7.08
C GLU A 9 4.31 7.23 7.08
N HIS A 10 5.01 6.82 6.04
CA HIS A 10 6.45 6.90 5.90
C HIS A 10 6.85 8.38 5.90
N LYS A 11 7.00 8.93 7.11
CA LYS A 11 7.58 10.23 7.35
C LYS A 11 9.02 10.13 6.90
N GLU A 12 9.28 10.77 5.77
CA GLU A 12 10.59 11.15 5.27
C GLU A 12 11.39 11.80 6.40
N GLU A 13 12.17 11.00 7.14
CA GLU A 13 13.20 11.53 8.02
C GLU A 13 14.55 11.25 7.37
N LYS A 14 15.04 12.29 6.69
CA LYS A 14 16.41 12.46 6.22
C LYS A 14 17.40 12.00 7.29
N GLN A 15 18.24 11.03 6.96
CA GLN A 15 19.59 10.99 7.51
C GLN A 15 20.56 11.54 6.47
N LYS A 16 20.97 12.79 6.73
CA LYS A 16 22.19 13.41 6.19
C LYS A 16 23.39 12.73 6.87
N ASP A 17 24.14 11.90 6.15
CA ASP A 17 25.61 11.87 6.27
C ASP A 17 26.26 11.17 5.05
N LYS A 18 26.85 12.02 4.19
CA LYS A 18 28.08 11.89 3.38
C LYS A 18 28.46 10.56 2.66
N GLU A 19 28.46 10.63 1.32
CA GLU A 19 29.61 10.30 0.44
C GLU A 19 29.39 10.95 -0.95
N PRO A 20 30.32 11.77 -1.49
CA PRO A 20 30.15 12.45 -2.78
C PRO A 20 30.53 11.48 -3.91
N GLY A 21 29.65 10.56 -4.28
CA GLY A 21 29.96 9.63 -5.37
C GLY A 21 28.86 8.67 -5.80
N THR A 22 27.83 8.47 -4.98
CA THR A 22 26.69 7.62 -5.31
C THR A 22 25.39 8.29 -4.93
N GLU A 23 25.09 9.41 -5.60
CA GLU A 23 23.77 10.02 -5.56
C GLU A 23 22.79 9.08 -6.27
N LYS A 24 22.33 8.05 -5.56
CA LYS A 24 21.18 7.24 -5.97
C LYS A 24 20.03 8.24 -6.07
N ILE A 25 19.72 8.67 -7.28
CA ILE A 25 18.59 9.54 -7.58
C ILE A 25 17.34 8.79 -7.11
N TYR A 26 16.99 8.96 -5.84
CA TYR A 26 15.77 8.44 -5.27
C TYR A 26 14.66 9.28 -5.90
N ARG A 27 14.06 8.76 -6.96
CA ARG A 27 12.78 9.27 -7.44
C ARG A 27 11.74 8.69 -6.50
N PRO A 28 11.14 9.49 -5.60
CA PRO A 28 10.02 9.01 -4.81
C PRO A 28 8.98 8.53 -5.83
N ILE A 29 8.50 7.30 -5.67
CA ILE A 29 7.38 6.83 -6.48
C ILE A 29 6.23 7.76 -6.13
N PRO A 30 5.71 8.56 -7.07
CA PRO A 30 4.59 9.43 -6.74
C PRO A 30 3.45 8.52 -6.27
N ASP A 31 2.90 8.82 -5.10
CA ASP A 31 1.80 8.10 -4.45
C ASP A 31 0.47 8.27 -5.22
N GLY A 32 0.50 8.10 -6.54
CA GLY A 32 -0.57 8.46 -7.48
C GLY A 32 -1.95 8.05 -6.99
N ASP A 33 -2.98 8.83 -7.31
CA ASP A 33 -4.29 8.74 -6.65
C ASP A 33 -4.87 7.32 -6.63
N PHE A 34 -5.05 6.77 -5.42
CA PHE A 34 -5.68 5.47 -5.20
C PHE A 34 -6.72 5.55 -4.08
N LYS A 35 -7.64 4.58 -4.10
CA LYS A 35 -8.55 4.28 -3.00
C LYS A 35 -8.17 2.96 -2.37
N ILE A 36 -8.21 2.90 -1.04
CA ILE A 36 -8.04 1.64 -0.31
C ILE A 36 -9.40 0.97 -0.20
N ILE A 37 -9.53 -0.23 -0.74
CA ILE A 37 -10.72 -1.06 -0.61
C ILE A 37 -10.45 -2.14 0.45
N PRO A 38 -11.25 -2.21 1.53
CA PRO A 38 -11.06 -3.22 2.57
C PRO A 38 -11.31 -4.62 2.01
N LEU A 39 -10.42 -5.55 2.33
CA LEU A 39 -10.56 -6.97 2.03
C LEU A 39 -10.77 -7.73 3.35
N GLY A 40 -12.02 -8.13 3.61
CA GLY A 40 -12.38 -8.85 4.84
C GLY A 40 -12.71 -7.94 6.02
N GLN A 41 -12.58 -8.45 7.24
CA GLN A 41 -12.98 -7.76 8.48
C GLN A 41 -11.93 -6.77 9.01
N ASP A 42 -10.66 -6.92 8.63
CA ASP A 42 -9.60 -6.07 9.16
C ASP A 42 -9.46 -4.77 8.33
N PRO A 43 -9.75 -3.59 8.91
CA PRO A 43 -9.65 -2.32 8.20
C PRO A 43 -8.20 -1.87 7.92
N THR A 44 -7.21 -2.56 8.48
CA THR A 44 -5.79 -2.35 8.15
C THR A 44 -5.37 -3.12 6.89
N LYS A 45 -6.25 -3.98 6.40
CA LYS A 45 -6.02 -4.93 5.33
C LYS A 45 -6.90 -4.58 4.13
N GLY A 46 -6.32 -3.85 3.20
CA GLY A 46 -7.02 -3.41 2.01
C GLY A 46 -6.09 -3.28 0.81
N ILE A 47 -6.68 -3.31 -0.38
CA ILE A 47 -5.98 -3.13 -1.64
C ILE A 47 -6.04 -1.68 -2.09
N LYS A 48 -4.93 -1.17 -2.62
CA LYS A 48 -4.89 0.15 -3.27
C LYS A 48 -5.33 -0.01 -4.72
N ILE A 49 -6.40 0.66 -5.12
CA ILE A 49 -6.90 0.71 -6.49
C ILE A 49 -6.77 2.13 -7.02
N GLY A 50 -6.09 2.32 -8.15
CA GLY A 50 -5.94 3.62 -8.79
C GLY A 50 -7.28 4.24 -9.19
N THR A 51 -7.43 5.55 -9.01
CA THR A 51 -8.67 6.29 -9.34
C THR A 51 -8.87 6.50 -10.83
N GLY A 52 -7.82 6.36 -11.64
CA GLY A 52 -7.87 6.50 -13.11
C GLY A 52 -8.49 5.34 -13.88
N LEU A 53 -9.00 4.30 -13.19
CA LEU A 53 -9.67 3.17 -13.82
C LEU A 53 -11.13 3.49 -14.14
N SER A 54 -11.64 2.98 -15.26
CA SER A 54 -13.07 3.04 -15.57
C SER A 54 -13.89 2.30 -14.51
N ASP A 55 -15.13 2.71 -14.30
CA ASP A 55 -15.98 2.15 -13.23
C ASP A 55 -16.18 0.63 -13.37
N LEU A 56 -16.28 0.12 -14.60
CA LEU A 56 -16.43 -1.31 -14.87
C LEU A 56 -15.20 -2.09 -14.40
N VAL A 57 -14.00 -1.64 -14.80
CA VAL A 57 -12.73 -2.28 -14.43
C VAL A 57 -12.52 -2.20 -12.92
N ARG A 58 -12.81 -1.05 -12.31
CA ARG A 58 -12.71 -0.86 -10.86
C ARG A 58 -13.60 -1.85 -10.10
N LYS A 59 -14.86 -1.99 -10.52
CA LYS A 59 -15.83 -2.91 -9.89
C LYS A 59 -15.44 -4.38 -10.08
N GLN A 60 -14.96 -4.76 -11.27
CA GLN A 60 -14.47 -6.12 -11.52
C GLN A 60 -13.25 -6.45 -10.67
N LEU A 61 -12.30 -5.51 -10.56
CA LEU A 61 -11.12 -5.68 -9.72
C LEU A 61 -11.52 -5.83 -8.25
N GLU A 62 -12.42 -4.98 -7.75
CA GLU A 62 -12.93 -5.08 -6.38
C GLU A 62 -13.63 -6.42 -6.11
N ALA A 63 -14.50 -6.88 -7.02
CA ALA A 63 -15.18 -8.16 -6.88
C ALA A 63 -14.21 -9.34 -6.88
N CYS A 64 -13.27 -9.35 -7.83
CA CYS A 64 -12.24 -10.37 -7.93
C CYS A 64 -11.37 -10.39 -6.67
N SER A 65 -10.89 -9.23 -6.21
CA SER A 65 -10.05 -9.17 -5.01
C SER A 65 -10.78 -9.62 -3.75
N LYS A 66 -12.09 -9.33 -3.61
CA LYS A 66 -12.89 -9.82 -2.49
C LYS A 66 -13.10 -11.34 -2.54
N GLN A 67 -13.36 -11.91 -3.72
CA GLN A 67 -13.50 -13.36 -3.89
C GLN A 67 -12.22 -14.12 -3.56
N ASN A 68 -11.07 -13.49 -3.77
CA ASN A 68 -9.76 -14.07 -3.51
C ASN A 68 -9.18 -13.62 -2.15
N ALA A 69 -9.98 -13.01 -1.27
CA ALA A 69 -9.51 -12.45 0.01
C ALA A 69 -8.72 -13.48 0.85
N GLU A 70 -9.16 -14.74 0.85
CA GLU A 70 -8.49 -15.84 1.57
C GLU A 70 -7.20 -16.30 0.88
N LEU A 71 -7.08 -16.13 -0.46
CA LEU A 71 -5.86 -16.43 -1.21
C LEU A 71 -4.78 -15.37 -1.03
N PHE A 72 -5.17 -14.14 -0.68
CA PHE A 72 -4.25 -13.12 -0.17
C PHE A 72 -3.86 -13.43 1.28
N ALA A 73 -3.69 -14.71 1.61
CA ALA A 73 -3.08 -15.20 2.83
C ALA A 73 -1.76 -14.46 3.01
N TRP A 74 -1.82 -13.32 3.69
CA TRP A 74 -0.64 -12.68 4.21
C TRP A 74 -0.19 -13.64 5.28
N SER A 75 0.72 -14.53 4.90
CA SER A 75 1.50 -15.33 5.82
C SER A 75 2.06 -14.36 6.86
N ALA A 76 1.38 -14.24 7.99
CA ALA A 76 1.99 -13.72 9.19
C ALA A 76 2.59 -14.94 9.89
N PRO A 77 3.86 -14.86 10.33
CA PRO A 77 4.55 -15.95 11.03
C PRO A 77 3.82 -16.38 12.31
#